data_AF-A0A7V6CCQ1-F1
#
_entry.id   AF-A0A7V6CCQ1-F1
#
_cell.length_a   1.000
_cell.length_b   1.000
_cell.length_c   1.000
_cell.angle_alpha   90.00
_cell.angle_beta   90.00
_cell.angle_gamma   90.00
#
_symmetry.space_group_name_H-M   'P 1'
#
loop_
_entity.id
_entity.type
_entity.pdbx_description
1 polymer ?
#
loop_
_entity_poly.entity_id
_entity_poly.type
_entity_poly.pdbx_seq_one_letter_code
_entity_poly.pdbx_strand_id
1 'polypeptide(L)' 'DQVEGPFSELHGEWSFEAIGDEGSRATLNIRFGFSSSVKDLLLGAVFEQTCNRLVDAFVNRARQVYG' A
#
# COMPACT_ATOMS: atom_id res chain seq x y z
N ASP A 1 -11.64 -5.68 -22.61
CA ASP A 1 -10.26 -5.86 -22.15
C ASP A 1 -10.20 -5.77 -20.64
N GLN A 2 -10.47 -6.89 -19.95
CA GLN A 2 -10.23 -6.96 -18.51
C GLN A 2 -8.72 -7.10 -18.34
N VAL A 3 -8.10 -6.11 -17.70
CA VAL A 3 -6.67 -6.13 -17.38
C VAL A 3 -6.47 -7.26 -16.38
N GLU A 4 -6.11 -8.44 -16.86
CA GLU A 4 -5.59 -9.52 -16.02
C GLU A 4 -4.23 -9.06 -15.48
N GLY A 5 -4.28 -8.34 -14.36
CA GLY A 5 -3.09 -8.01 -13.57
C GLY A 5 -2.42 -9.29 -13.07
N PRO A 6 -1.14 -9.22 -12.64
CA PRO A 6 -0.43 -10.40 -12.13
C PRO A 6 -1.06 -10.99 -10.85
N PHE A 7 -2.01 -10.28 -10.26
CA PHE A 7 -2.63 -10.61 -8.99
C PHE A 7 -3.95 -11.35 -9.20
N SER A 8 -4.08 -12.52 -8.57
CA SER A 8 -5.36 -13.20 -8.36
C SER A 8 -6.16 -12.56 -7.22
N GLU A 9 -5.47 -11.90 -6.29
CA GLU A 9 -6.05 -11.14 -5.19
C GLU A 9 -5.17 -9.92 -4.91
N LEU A 10 -5.79 -8.76 -4.66
CA LEU A 10 -5.11 -7.56 -4.19
C LEU A 10 -6.09 -6.77 -3.33
N HIS A 11 -5.87 -6.76 -2.02
CA HIS A 11 -6.68 -6.04 -1.04
C HIS A 11 -5.79 -5.13 -0.19
N GLY A 12 -6.18 -3.87 -0.06
CA GLY A 12 -5.49 -2.88 0.76
C GLY A 12 -6.44 -2.29 1.80
N GLU A 13 -5.97 -2.20 3.04
CA GLU A 13 -6.70 -1.60 4.16
C GLU A 13 -5.84 -0.51 4.80
N TRP A 14 -6.44 0.66 5.00
CA TRP A 14 -5.83 1.75 5.76
C TRP A 14 -6.40 1.77 7.16
N SER A 15 -5.52 1.88 8.16
CA SER A 15 -5.90 2.17 9.53
C SER A 15 -5.23 3.45 10.03
N PHE A 16 -5.99 4.21 10.81
CA PHE A 16 -5.55 5.47 11.39
C PHE A 16 -5.73 5.38 12.90
N GLU A 17 -4.65 5.56 13.62
CA GLU A 17 -4.64 5.56 15.09
C GLU A 17 -4.19 6.94 15.56
N ALA A 18 -4.97 7.58 16.43
CA ALA A 18 -4.58 8.85 17.03
C ALA A 18 -3.34 8.66 17.91
N ILE A 19 -2.35 9.54 17.79
CA ILE A 19 -1.19 9.61 18.69
C ILE A 19 -1.35 10.87 19.54
N GLY A 20 -2.05 10.73 20.68
CA GLY A 20 -2.46 11.87 21.49
C GLY A 20 -3.28 12.86 20.66
N ASP A 21 -3.06 14.15 20.91
CA ASP A 21 -3.76 15.24 20.21
C ASP A 21 -2.93 15.86 19.07
N GLU A 22 -1.69 15.40 18.87
CA GLU A 22 -0.71 16.04 17.99
C GLU A 22 -0.61 15.38 16.60
N GLY A 23 -1.27 14.25 16.39
CA GLY A 23 -1.29 13.60 15.08
C GLY A 23 -1.90 12.21 15.07
N SER A 24 -1.66 11.50 13.96
CA SER A 24 -2.13 10.13 13.77
C SER A 24 -1.06 9.26 13.12
N ARG A 25 -0.99 8.00 13.53
CA ARG A 25 -0.29 6.95 12.80
C ARG A 25 -1.18 6.46 11.66
N ALA A 26 -0.69 6.52 10.43
CA ALA A 26 -1.32 5.86 9.29
C ALA A 26 -0.60 4.54 9.00
N THR A 27 -1.36 3.46 8.85
CA THR A 27 -0.84 2.13 8.49
C THR A 27 -1.56 1.63 7.24
N LEU A 28 -0.80 1.10 6.29
CA LEU A 28 -1.32 0.45 5.09
C LEU A 28 -1.00 -1.05 5.16
N ASN A 29 -2.04 -1.87 5.28
CA ASN A 29 -1.93 -3.33 5.19
C ASN A 29 -2.35 -3.77 3.79
N ILE A 30 -1.49 -4.52 3.09
CA ILE A 30 -1.82 -5.04 1.77
C ILE A 30 -1.67 -6.56 1.77
N ARG A 31 -2.74 -7.25 1.34
CA ARG A 31 -2.79 -8.69 1.08
C ARG A 31 -2.90 -8.89 -0.42
N PHE A 32 -2.06 -9.77 -0.98
CA PHE A 32 -2.12 -10.10 -2.39
C PHE A 32 -1.78 -11.56 -2.64
N GLY A 33 -2.29 -12.08 -3.75
CA GLY A 33 -1.97 -13.40 -4.29
C GLY A 33 -1.63 -13.28 -5.77
N PHE A 34 -0.68 -14.08 -6.26
CA PHE A 34 -0.31 -14.12 -7.68
C PHE A 34 -1.05 -15.25 -8.41
N SER A 35 -1.42 -15.00 -9.66
CA SER A 35 -2.17 -15.96 -10.49
C SER A 35 -1.29 -17.06 -11.10
N SER A 36 0.04 -16.97 -11.03
CA SER A 36 0.96 -17.98 -11.55
C SER A 36 2.23 -18.11 -10.70
N SER A 37 2.61 -19.35 -10.36
CA SER A 37 3.75 -19.76 -9.51
C SER A 37 5.16 -19.48 -10.08
N VAL A 38 5.29 -18.61 -11.09
CA VAL A 38 6.57 -18.31 -11.79
C VAL A 38 6.99 -16.84 -11.65
N LYS A 39 6.22 -15.97 -10.96
CA LYS A 39 6.55 -14.54 -10.79
C LYS A 39 6.94 -14.11 -9.37
N ASP A 40 7.13 -15.06 -8.46
CA ASP A 40 7.09 -14.80 -7.02
C ASP A 40 8.31 -14.11 -6.40
N LEU A 41 9.46 -14.02 -7.08
CA LEU A 41 10.68 -13.45 -6.47
C LEU A 41 10.94 -11.97 -6.82
N LEU A 42 10.61 -11.53 -8.03
CA LEU A 42 10.87 -10.15 -8.48
C LEU A 42 9.83 -9.16 -7.95
N LEU A 43 8.60 -9.61 -7.75
CA LEU A 43 7.52 -8.73 -7.31
C LEU A 43 7.61 -8.40 -5.83
N GLY A 44 8.06 -9.32 -4.95
CA GLY A 44 8.13 -9.07 -3.51
C GLY A 44 8.93 -7.81 -3.13
N ALA A 45 10.17 -7.69 -3.61
CA ALA A 45 11.04 -6.55 -3.29
C ALA A 45 10.55 -5.23 -3.91
N VAL A 46 10.01 -5.27 -5.12
CA VAL A 46 9.43 -4.08 -5.78
C VAL A 46 8.12 -3.66 -5.11
N PHE A 47 7.36 -4.62 -4.60
CA PHE A 47 6.08 -4.38 -3.97
C PHE A 47 6.24 -3.68 -2.63
N GLU A 48 7.20 -4.11 -1.78
CA GLU A 48 7.51 -3.40 -0.53
C GLU A 48 7.89 -1.93 -0.79
N GLN A 49 8.76 -1.68 -1.78
CA GLN A 49 9.12 -0.32 -2.17
C GLN A 49 7.90 0.47 -2.67
N THR A 50 6.97 -0.18 -3.36
CA THR A 50 5.73 0.43 -3.83
C THR A 50 4.81 0.79 -2.66
N CYS A 51 4.64 -0.10 -1.69
CA CYS A 51 3.88 0.17 -0.47
C CYS A 51 4.45 1.38 0.28
N ASN A 52 5.77 1.47 0.43
CA ASN A 52 6.42 2.63 1.07
C ASN A 52 6.11 3.93 0.32
N ARG A 53 6.19 3.92 -1.02
CA ARG A 53 5.81 5.10 -1.83
C ARG A 53 4.34 5.49 -1.67
N LEU A 54 3.43 4.53 -1.48
CA LEU A 54 2.01 4.82 -1.24
C LEU A 54 1.83 5.53 0.11
N VAL A 55 2.53 5.08 1.16
CA VAL A 55 2.52 5.74 2.47
C VAL A 55 3.10 7.15 2.37
N ASP A 56 4.25 7.31 1.72
CA ASP A 56 4.87 8.64 1.53
C ASP A 56 3.96 9.59 0.75
N ALA A 57 3.37 9.12 -0.35
CA ALA A 57 2.45 9.91 -1.15
C ALA A 57 1.20 10.33 -0.35
N PHE A 58 0.66 9.41 0.47
CA PHE A 58 -0.46 9.70 1.34
C PHE A 58 -0.11 10.78 2.37
N VAL A 59 1.01 10.64 3.09
CA VAL A 59 1.48 11.62 4.08
C VAL A 59 1.74 12.97 3.44
N ASN A 60 2.38 13.00 2.26
CA ASN A 60 2.62 14.22 1.52
C ASN A 60 1.30 14.91 1.13
N ARG A 61 0.31 14.15 0.68
CA ARG A 61 -0.99 14.72 0.35
C ARG A 61 -1.72 15.24 1.59
N ALA A 62 -1.68 14.51 2.70
CA ALA A 62 -2.27 14.95 3.96
C ALA A 62 -1.67 16.29 4.41
N ARG A 63 -0.35 16.45 4.33
CA ARG A 63 0.34 17.73 4.62
C ARG A 63 -0.11 18.86 3.71
N GLN A 64 -0.33 18.61 2.42
CA GLN A 64 -0.81 19.65 1.49
C GLN A 64 -2.24 20.10 1.77
N VAL A 65 -3.08 19.22 2.32
CA VAL A 65 -4.52 19.51 2.53
C VAL A 65 -4.78 20.03 3.94
N TYR A 66 -4.07 19.51 4.95
CA TYR A 66 -4.34 19.73 6.37
C TYR A 66 -3.18 20.35 7.15
N GLY A 67 -2.00 20.48 6.52
CA GLY A 67 -0.82 21.14 7.10
C GLY A 67 -0.81 22.64 6.87
#